data_AF-D6RG81-F1
#
_entry.id   AF-D6RG81-F1
#
_cell.length_a   1.000
_cell.length_b   1.000
_cell.length_c   1.000
_cell.angle_alpha   90.00
_cell.angle_beta   90.00
_cell.angle_gamma   90.00
#
_symmetry.space_group_name_H-M   'P 1'
#
loop_
_entity.id
_entity.type
_entity.pdbx_description
1 polymer ?
#
loop_
_entity_poly.entity_id
_entity_poly.type
_entity_poly.pdbx_seq_one_letter_code
_entity_poly.pdbx_strand_id
1 'polypeptide(L)'
;MAAKGAHGTHLKVESEVERCRAEGQWDRMFELARHLQMLGISGGGSSNRRNSPSGRFTTLDTDDFVKLLLAEALLEQCLKDNHDKIKNSIPLLEKTDHRLNEAKDHLSSLLNNGKLPPQYMCEAMLILGKLHYVEGSYRDAVSMYARAGIDDISVENKPLYQMRLLSEAFVIKACLQLLGGTQSWWSEVLPGRPLPGTPAQLRRLPHPPD
;
A
#
# COMPACT_ATOMS: atom_id res chain seq x y z
N MET A 1 8.67 34.60 -20.24
CA MET A 1 7.34 33.95 -20.05
C MET A 1 7.37 32.48 -20.50
N ALA A 2 8.16 31.58 -19.87
CA ALA A 2 8.35 30.20 -20.35
C ALA A 2 8.26 29.10 -19.26
N ALA A 3 7.74 29.40 -18.06
CA ALA A 3 7.63 28.42 -16.98
C ALA A 3 6.26 27.73 -16.88
N LYS A 4 5.25 28.14 -17.67
CA LYS A 4 3.87 27.61 -17.56
C LYS A 4 3.64 26.27 -18.27
N GLY A 5 4.50 25.87 -19.22
CA GLY A 5 4.31 24.65 -20.01
C GLY A 5 4.60 23.34 -19.27
N ALA A 6 5.74 23.26 -18.56
CA ALA A 6 6.19 22.04 -17.88
C ALA A 6 5.36 21.68 -16.64
N HIS A 7 4.82 22.69 -15.94
CA HIS A 7 3.92 22.46 -14.81
C HIS A 7 2.54 21.93 -15.26
N GLY A 8 2.06 22.33 -16.44
CA GLY A 8 0.81 21.82 -17.01
C GLY A 8 0.91 20.36 -17.46
N THR A 9 2.06 19.93 -17.98
CA THR A 9 2.28 18.54 -18.37
C THR A 9 2.42 17.61 -17.16
N HIS A 10 3.07 18.06 -16.08
CA HIS A 10 3.19 17.28 -14.85
C HIS A 10 1.83 17.01 -14.18
N LEU A 11 1.01 18.05 -13.99
CA LEU A 11 -0.33 17.92 -13.42
C LEU A 11 -1.23 16.99 -14.25
N LYS A 12 -1.08 17.01 -15.57
CA LYS A 12 -1.81 16.13 -16.48
C LYS A 12 -1.40 14.67 -16.31
N VAL A 13 -0.12 14.38 -16.10
CA VAL A 13 0.35 13.00 -15.85
C VAL A 13 -0.16 12.51 -14.49
N GLU A 14 -0.13 13.34 -13.45
CA GLU A 14 -0.65 12.96 -12.12
C GLU A 14 -2.15 12.63 -12.15
N SER A 15 -2.97 13.47 -12.81
CA SER A 15 -4.39 13.19 -12.96
C SER A 15 -4.66 11.91 -13.73
N GLU A 16 -3.83 11.59 -14.71
CA GLU A 16 -3.96 10.39 -15.52
C GLU A 16 -3.56 9.13 -14.75
N VAL A 17 -2.53 9.20 -13.90
CA VAL A 17 -2.17 8.12 -12.97
C VAL A 17 -3.35 7.84 -12.03
N GLU A 18 -3.89 8.86 -11.38
CA GLU A 18 -5.03 8.70 -10.47
C GLU A 18 -6.24 8.07 -11.18
N ARG A 19 -6.59 8.55 -12.38
CA ARG A 19 -7.68 8.01 -13.20
C ARG A 19 -7.42 6.55 -13.58
N CYS A 20 -6.20 6.21 -14.01
CA CYS A 20 -5.86 4.83 -14.37
C CYS A 20 -5.95 3.86 -13.19
N ARG A 21 -5.50 4.28 -11.99
CA ARG A 21 -5.65 3.47 -10.75
C ARG A 21 -7.12 3.30 -10.36
N ALA A 22 -7.94 4.34 -10.55
CA ALA A 22 -9.36 4.32 -10.21
C ALA A 22 -10.18 3.42 -11.16
N GLU A 23 -9.86 3.45 -12.45
CA GLU A 23 -10.56 2.69 -13.49
C GLU A 23 -9.97 1.28 -13.71
N GLY A 24 -8.86 0.94 -13.04
CA GLY A 24 -8.17 -0.35 -13.20
C GLY A 24 -7.52 -0.53 -14.58
N GLN A 25 -7.07 0.56 -15.20
CA GLN A 25 -6.40 0.56 -16.51
C GLN A 25 -4.90 0.22 -16.35
N TRP A 26 -4.61 -1.01 -15.94
CA TRP A 26 -3.25 -1.43 -15.58
C TRP A 26 -2.27 -1.44 -16.75
N ASP A 27 -2.71 -1.78 -17.97
CA ASP A 27 -1.85 -1.72 -19.18
C ASP A 27 -1.33 -0.31 -19.43
N ARG A 28 -2.21 0.70 -19.28
CA ARG A 28 -1.86 2.11 -19.41
C ARG A 28 -0.99 2.60 -18.25
N MET A 29 -1.10 1.99 -17.07
CA MET A 29 -0.24 2.30 -15.93
C MET A 29 1.23 2.03 -16.24
N PHE A 30 1.54 0.93 -16.94
CA PHE A 30 2.92 0.62 -17.35
C PHE A 30 3.49 1.69 -18.29
N GLU A 31 2.70 2.18 -19.24
CA GLU A 31 3.11 3.26 -20.14
C GLU A 31 3.39 4.57 -19.39
N LEU A 32 2.49 4.93 -18.46
CA LEU A 32 2.63 6.12 -17.63
C LEU A 32 3.83 6.03 -16.68
N ALA A 33 4.07 4.87 -16.07
CA ALA A 33 5.23 4.60 -15.22
C ALA A 33 6.55 4.79 -15.98
N ARG A 34 6.63 4.31 -17.22
CA ARG A 34 7.79 4.53 -18.10
C ARG A 34 7.99 6.00 -18.43
N HIS A 35 6.90 6.72 -18.71
CA HIS A 35 6.98 8.17 -18.98
C HIS A 35 7.45 8.94 -17.73
N LEU A 36 6.96 8.62 -16.54
CA LEU A 36 7.40 9.22 -15.28
C LEU A 36 8.89 8.96 -15.02
N GLN A 37 9.37 7.75 -15.28
CA GLN A 37 10.79 7.42 -15.17
C GLN A 37 11.65 8.26 -16.14
N MET A 38 11.21 8.42 -17.39
CA MET A 38 11.91 9.27 -18.37
C MET A 38 11.93 10.75 -17.96
N LEU A 39 10.85 11.25 -17.35
CA LEU A 39 10.77 12.62 -16.85
C LEU A 39 11.70 12.86 -15.65
N GLY A 40 11.84 11.87 -14.76
CA GLY A 40 12.77 11.91 -13.63
C GLY A 40 14.24 12.00 -14.06
N ILE A 41 14.61 11.31 -15.14
CA ILE A 41 15.98 11.30 -15.69
C ILE A 41 16.35 12.64 -16.35
N SER A 42 15.38 13.33 -16.96
CA SER A 42 15.62 14.57 -17.72
C SER A 42 15.66 15.85 -16.84
N GLY A 43 15.31 15.73 -15.55
CA GLY A 43 15.12 16.85 -14.62
C GLY A 43 16.27 17.12 -13.64
N GLY A 44 17.49 16.65 -13.94
CA GLY A 44 18.69 16.81 -13.10
C GLY A 44 19.20 18.26 -13.00
N GLY A 45 18.43 19.14 -12.36
CA GLY A 45 18.79 20.53 -12.11
C GLY A 45 18.31 20.98 -10.73
N SER A 46 19.28 21.13 -9.83
CA SER A 46 19.18 21.70 -8.48
C SER A 46 18.01 22.68 -8.28
N SER A 47 17.09 22.38 -7.36
CA SER A 47 16.08 23.33 -6.91
C SER A 47 15.71 23.03 -5.46
N ASN A 48 16.50 23.59 -4.55
CA ASN A 48 16.14 23.89 -3.17
C ASN A 48 14.82 24.69 -3.15
N ARG A 49 13.67 24.01 -3.09
CA ARG A 49 12.36 24.64 -2.81
C ARG A 49 11.74 23.98 -1.59
N ARG A 50 12.12 24.50 -0.43
CA ARG A 50 11.37 24.35 0.81
C ARG A 50 10.01 25.05 0.64
N ASN A 51 8.98 24.43 1.19
CA ASN A 51 7.64 24.97 1.47
C ASN A 51 6.71 25.23 0.27
N SER A 52 6.20 24.16 -0.35
CA SER A 52 4.88 24.21 -0.99
C SER A 52 4.08 22.96 -0.60
N PRO A 53 2.90 23.07 0.04
CA PRO A 53 2.11 21.90 0.49
C PRO A 53 1.47 21.11 -0.66
N SER A 54 1.64 21.57 -1.90
CA SER A 54 0.93 21.05 -3.08
C SER A 54 1.86 20.44 -4.14
N GLY A 55 3.19 20.42 -3.92
CA GLY A 55 4.13 19.74 -4.81
C GLY A 55 4.37 18.31 -4.34
N ARG A 56 3.55 17.36 -4.78
CA ARG A 56 3.57 15.96 -4.29
C ARG A 56 4.75 15.10 -4.79
N PHE A 57 5.58 15.62 -5.69
CA PHE A 57 6.76 14.92 -6.20
C PHE A 57 7.99 15.80 -6.11
N THR A 58 8.91 15.46 -5.19
CA THR A 58 10.31 15.86 -5.38
C THR A 58 10.96 14.83 -6.31
N THR A 59 11.89 15.26 -7.15
CA THR A 59 12.53 14.42 -8.18
C THR A 59 13.25 13.19 -7.62
N LEU A 60 13.56 13.16 -6.32
CA LEU A 60 14.19 12.04 -5.62
C LEU A 60 13.18 10.94 -5.24
N ASP A 61 11.88 11.25 -5.23
CA ASP A 61 10.80 10.34 -4.81
C ASP A 61 10.10 9.64 -5.99
N THR A 62 10.42 10.06 -7.23
CA THR A 62 9.76 9.57 -8.45
C THR A 62 10.05 8.10 -8.69
N ASP A 63 11.27 7.61 -8.43
CA ASP A 63 11.64 6.22 -8.69
C ASP A 63 10.90 5.24 -7.78
N ASP A 64 10.85 5.51 -6.47
CA ASP A 64 10.14 4.64 -5.54
C ASP A 64 8.61 4.73 -5.75
N PHE A 65 8.09 5.88 -6.20
CA PHE A 65 6.68 5.98 -6.59
C PHE A 65 6.37 5.21 -7.88
N VAL A 66 7.26 5.25 -8.87
CA VAL A 66 7.13 4.42 -10.07
C VAL A 66 7.12 2.94 -9.70
N LYS A 67 8.00 2.49 -8.79
CA LYS A 67 7.97 1.12 -8.28
C LYS A 67 6.66 0.78 -7.60
N LEU A 68 6.07 1.69 -6.82
CA LEU A 68 4.75 1.49 -6.21
C LEU A 68 3.68 1.21 -7.28
N LEU A 69 3.63 2.05 -8.31
CA LEU A 69 2.66 1.93 -9.40
C LEU A 69 2.85 0.63 -10.20
N LEU A 70 4.10 0.28 -10.50
CA LEU A 70 4.42 -0.96 -11.20
C LEU A 70 4.03 -2.19 -10.39
N ALA A 71 4.35 -2.20 -9.09
CA ALA A 71 3.98 -3.31 -8.22
C ALA A 71 2.47 -3.50 -8.12
N GLU A 72 1.71 -2.41 -7.98
CA GLU A 72 0.24 -2.48 -7.97
C GLU A 72 -0.29 -3.03 -9.30
N ALA A 73 0.19 -2.51 -10.44
CA ALA A 73 -0.26 -2.95 -11.76
C ALA A 73 0.07 -4.43 -12.03
N LEU A 74 1.28 -4.88 -11.67
CA LEU A 74 1.70 -6.28 -11.78
C LEU A 74 0.82 -7.21 -10.93
N LEU A 75 0.57 -6.83 -9.68
CA LEU A 75 -0.32 -7.60 -8.80
C LEU A 75 -1.72 -7.68 -9.40
N GLU A 76 -2.34 -6.55 -9.76
CA GLU A 76 -3.72 -6.53 -10.23
C GLU A 76 -3.90 -7.28 -11.57
N GLN A 77 -2.90 -7.25 -12.46
CA GLN A 77 -2.89 -8.11 -13.65
C GLN A 77 -2.78 -9.59 -13.30
N CYS A 78 -1.90 -9.96 -12.36
CA CYS A 78 -1.78 -11.33 -11.89
C CYS A 78 -3.12 -11.83 -11.32
N LEU A 79 -3.83 -11.02 -10.55
CA LEU A 79 -5.14 -11.37 -10.00
C LEU A 79 -6.21 -11.51 -11.08
N LYS A 80 -6.20 -10.62 -12.08
CA LYS A 80 -7.12 -10.68 -13.22
C LYS A 80 -6.96 -11.96 -14.03
N ASP A 81 -5.71 -12.35 -14.32
CA ASP A 81 -5.41 -13.55 -15.11
C ASP A 81 -5.66 -14.85 -14.34
N ASN A 82 -5.61 -14.81 -13.00
CA ASN A 82 -5.78 -15.98 -12.14
C ASN A 82 -7.12 -15.97 -11.38
N HIS A 83 -8.13 -15.25 -11.88
CA HIS A 83 -9.41 -15.04 -11.19
C HIS A 83 -10.06 -16.36 -10.71
N ASP A 84 -10.04 -17.40 -11.54
CA ASP A 84 -10.64 -18.70 -11.20
C ASP A 84 -9.96 -19.37 -10.00
N LYS A 85 -8.64 -19.26 -9.88
CA LYS A 85 -7.88 -19.86 -8.76
C LYS A 85 -8.23 -19.14 -7.46
N ILE A 86 -8.27 -17.80 -7.50
CA ILE A 86 -8.59 -16.96 -6.34
C ILE A 86 -10.03 -17.23 -5.88
N LYS A 87 -10.98 -17.34 -6.82
CA LYS A 87 -12.37 -17.68 -6.52
C LYS A 87 -12.49 -19.04 -5.84
N ASN A 88 -11.66 -20.01 -6.24
CA ASN A 88 -11.58 -21.33 -5.62
C ASN A 88 -10.68 -21.37 -4.37
N SER A 89 -10.26 -20.22 -3.83
CA SER A 89 -9.39 -20.09 -2.65
C SER A 89 -8.07 -20.86 -2.78
N ILE A 90 -7.55 -21.00 -4.01
CA ILE A 90 -6.25 -21.61 -4.27
C ILE A 90 -5.18 -20.50 -4.21
N PRO A 91 -4.22 -20.58 -3.27
CA PRO A 91 -3.15 -19.60 -3.18
C PRO A 91 -2.29 -19.55 -4.45
N LEU A 92 -1.87 -18.34 -4.85
CA LEU A 92 -0.94 -18.16 -5.95
C LEU A 92 0.48 -18.25 -5.41
N LEU A 93 1.20 -19.31 -5.76
CA LEU A 93 2.56 -19.47 -5.28
C LEU A 93 3.51 -18.54 -6.03
N GLU A 94 4.37 -17.80 -5.32
CA GLU A 94 5.43 -16.94 -5.89
C GLU A 94 6.24 -17.63 -6.99
N LYS A 95 6.56 -18.92 -6.79
CA LYS A 95 7.36 -19.72 -7.72
C LYS A 95 6.69 -19.95 -9.07
N THR A 96 5.39 -19.68 -9.18
CA THR A 96 4.59 -20.00 -10.36
C THR A 96 4.19 -18.78 -11.19
N ASP A 97 4.20 -17.56 -10.61
CA ASP A 97 3.85 -16.35 -11.35
C ASP A 97 4.94 -15.28 -11.18
N HIS A 98 5.70 -15.06 -12.24
CA HIS A 98 6.80 -14.08 -12.28
C HIS A 98 6.35 -12.66 -11.92
N ARG A 99 5.11 -12.26 -12.24
CA ARG A 99 4.58 -10.92 -11.93
C ARG A 99 4.38 -10.72 -10.44
N LEU A 100 4.01 -11.78 -9.73
CA LEU A 100 3.84 -11.74 -8.27
C LEU A 100 5.19 -11.54 -7.58
N ASN A 101 6.20 -12.29 -8.04
CA ASN A 101 7.57 -12.14 -7.53
C ASN A 101 8.13 -10.72 -7.82
N GLU A 102 7.96 -10.21 -9.05
CA GLU A 102 8.41 -8.88 -9.42
C GLU A 102 7.71 -7.77 -8.63
N ALA A 103 6.39 -7.88 -8.42
CA ALA A 103 5.64 -6.95 -7.57
C ALA A 103 6.16 -6.95 -6.12
N LYS A 104 6.46 -8.13 -5.57
CA LYS A 104 7.01 -8.28 -4.23
C LYS A 104 8.41 -7.68 -4.11
N ASP A 105 9.27 -7.88 -5.09
CA ASP A 105 10.62 -7.31 -5.11
C ASP A 105 10.58 -5.78 -5.14
N HIS A 106 9.70 -5.20 -5.95
CA HIS A 106 9.47 -3.75 -5.97
C HIS A 106 8.99 -3.21 -4.63
N LEU A 107 7.96 -3.82 -4.02
CA LEU A 107 7.41 -3.38 -2.73
C LEU A 107 8.41 -3.55 -1.59
N SER A 108 9.15 -4.66 -1.56
CA SER A 108 10.14 -4.95 -0.53
C SER A 108 11.30 -3.95 -0.61
N SER A 109 11.81 -3.69 -1.82
CA SER A 109 12.86 -2.68 -2.03
C SER A 109 12.38 -1.28 -1.61
N LEU A 110 11.16 -0.90 -2.00
CA LEU A 110 10.55 0.39 -1.67
C LEU A 110 10.39 0.58 -0.16
N LEU A 111 9.82 -0.42 0.54
CA LEU A 111 9.57 -0.34 1.98
C LEU A 111 10.88 -0.33 2.80
N ASN A 112 11.93 -0.97 2.30
CA ASN A 112 13.26 -0.93 2.92
C ASN A 112 13.97 0.41 2.73
N ASN A 113 13.73 1.10 1.60
CA ASN A 113 14.31 2.42 1.34
C ASN A 113 13.66 3.51 2.20
N GLY A 114 12.35 3.43 2.42
CA GLY A 114 11.61 4.35 3.30
C GLY A 114 11.58 5.81 2.84
N LYS A 115 11.81 6.08 1.56
CA LYS A 115 11.89 7.45 1.01
C LYS A 115 10.54 8.05 0.64
N LEU A 116 9.50 7.22 0.49
CA LEU A 116 8.20 7.70 0.09
C LEU A 116 7.47 8.43 1.23
N PRO A 117 6.62 9.42 0.89
CA PRO A 117 5.70 10.03 1.83
C PRO A 117 4.88 8.98 2.61
N PRO A 118 4.53 9.22 3.89
CA PRO A 118 3.84 8.25 4.74
C PRO A 118 2.56 7.67 4.11
N GLN A 119 1.79 8.49 3.38
CA GLN A 119 0.58 8.03 2.68
C GLN A 119 0.89 6.91 1.67
N TYR A 120 1.97 7.02 0.91
CA TYR A 120 2.36 6.04 -0.11
C TYR A 120 3.09 4.84 0.51
N MET A 121 3.76 5.04 1.64
CA MET A 121 4.27 3.95 2.46
C MET A 121 3.11 3.09 3.00
N CYS A 122 2.04 3.72 3.50
CA CYS A 122 0.82 3.00 3.89
C CYS A 122 0.22 2.25 2.70
N GLU A 123 0.04 2.89 1.54
CA GLU A 123 -0.45 2.22 0.34
C GLU A 123 0.42 1.01 -0.05
N ALA A 124 1.74 1.15 -0.04
CA ALA A 124 2.68 0.06 -0.32
C ALA A 124 2.49 -1.13 0.64
N MET A 125 2.30 -0.86 1.94
CA MET A 125 2.01 -1.91 2.92
C MET A 125 0.65 -2.58 2.66
N LEU A 126 -0.39 -1.84 2.30
CA LEU A 126 -1.70 -2.43 1.96
C LEU A 126 -1.61 -3.34 0.73
N ILE A 127 -0.87 -2.92 -0.30
CA ILE A 127 -0.65 -3.70 -1.52
C ILE A 127 0.19 -4.95 -1.21
N LEU A 128 1.27 -4.82 -0.42
CA LEU A 128 2.09 -5.97 -0.02
C LEU A 128 1.30 -6.94 0.88
N GLY A 129 0.42 -6.43 1.74
CA GLY A 129 -0.49 -7.25 2.53
C GLY A 129 -1.45 -8.06 1.66
N LYS A 130 -2.01 -7.43 0.60
CA LYS A 130 -2.87 -8.10 -0.39
C LYS A 130 -2.10 -9.20 -1.15
N LEU A 131 -0.86 -8.90 -1.55
CA LEU A 131 0.04 -9.85 -2.20
C LEU A 131 0.28 -11.07 -1.31
N HIS A 132 0.68 -10.88 -0.04
CA HIS A 132 0.90 -11.98 0.90
C HIS A 132 -0.37 -12.79 1.18
N TYR A 133 -1.54 -12.16 1.21
CA TYR A 133 -2.80 -12.87 1.36
C TYR A 133 -3.06 -13.82 0.19
N VAL A 134 -2.82 -13.35 -1.03
CA VAL A 134 -3.00 -14.14 -2.26
C VAL A 134 -1.96 -15.26 -2.36
N GLU A 135 -0.75 -15.04 -1.83
CA GLU A 135 0.29 -16.08 -1.71
C GLU A 135 -0.02 -17.17 -0.68
N GLY A 136 -0.99 -16.93 0.21
CA GLY A 136 -1.26 -17.78 1.36
C GLY A 136 -0.33 -17.52 2.56
N SER A 137 0.54 -16.51 2.45
CA SER A 137 1.43 -16.04 3.52
C SER A 137 0.67 -15.15 4.51
N TYR A 138 -0.36 -15.70 5.16
CA TYR A 138 -1.30 -14.95 5.99
C TYR A 138 -0.66 -14.21 7.17
N ARG A 139 0.43 -14.76 7.74
CA ARG A 139 1.20 -14.11 8.82
C ARG A 139 1.77 -12.77 8.38
N ASP A 140 2.39 -12.76 7.20
CA ASP A 140 3.04 -11.57 6.66
C ASP A 140 1.99 -10.56 6.19
N ALA A 141 0.86 -11.04 5.64
CA ALA A 141 -0.29 -10.19 5.33
C ALA A 141 -0.80 -9.43 6.56
N VAL A 142 -1.03 -10.13 7.67
CA VAL A 142 -1.44 -9.52 8.95
C VAL A 142 -0.43 -8.49 9.43
N SER A 143 0.86 -8.84 9.40
CA SER A 143 1.94 -7.91 9.78
C SER A 143 1.90 -6.62 8.97
N MET A 144 1.67 -6.70 7.65
CA MET A 144 1.58 -5.51 6.81
C MET A 144 0.36 -4.64 7.14
N TYR A 145 -0.83 -5.23 7.31
CA TYR A 145 -2.03 -4.46 7.67
C TYR A 145 -1.93 -3.81 9.06
N ALA A 146 -1.28 -4.47 10.02
CA ALA A 146 -1.00 -3.91 11.33
C ALA A 146 -0.03 -2.72 11.25
N ARG A 147 1.07 -2.86 10.48
CA ARG A 147 2.05 -1.78 10.27
C ARG A 147 1.48 -0.59 9.51
N ALA A 148 0.54 -0.83 8.59
CA ALA A 148 -0.15 0.22 7.86
C ALA A 148 -1.11 1.04 8.73
N GLY A 149 -1.47 0.55 9.92
CA GLY A 149 -2.44 1.21 10.81
C GLY A 149 -3.82 1.34 10.18
N ILE A 150 -4.28 0.29 9.48
CA ILE A 150 -5.51 0.36 8.66
C ILE A 150 -6.76 0.82 9.45
N ASP A 151 -6.81 0.54 10.76
CA ASP A 151 -7.92 0.98 11.63
C ASP A 151 -7.98 2.50 11.82
N ASP A 152 -6.84 3.18 11.69
CA ASP A 152 -6.72 4.62 11.90
C ASP A 152 -6.87 5.42 10.60
N ILE A 153 -7.00 4.74 9.44
CA ILE A 153 -7.11 5.41 8.14
C ILE A 153 -8.55 5.89 7.93
N SER A 154 -8.75 7.21 7.91
CA SER A 154 -10.04 7.81 7.50
C SER A 154 -10.36 7.46 6.05
N VAL A 155 -11.62 7.15 5.74
CA VAL A 155 -12.09 6.86 4.37
C VAL A 155 -12.65 8.13 3.69
N GLU A 156 -12.85 9.22 4.44
CA GLU A 156 -13.51 10.43 3.93
C GLU A 156 -12.61 11.23 2.98
N ASN A 157 -13.22 11.82 1.95
CA ASN A 157 -12.58 12.71 0.97
C ASN A 157 -11.35 12.09 0.26
N LYS A 158 -11.40 10.79 0.00
CA LYS A 158 -10.35 10.06 -0.73
C LYS A 158 -10.69 9.88 -2.21
N PRO A 159 -9.67 9.86 -3.10
CA PRO A 159 -9.87 9.50 -4.49
C PRO A 159 -10.34 8.05 -4.60
N LEU A 160 -11.04 7.73 -5.69
CA LEU A 160 -11.73 6.45 -5.88
C LEU A 160 -10.78 5.24 -5.74
N TYR A 161 -9.55 5.33 -6.25
CA TYR A 161 -8.59 4.24 -6.14
C TYR A 161 -8.20 3.92 -4.69
N GLN A 162 -8.09 4.94 -3.82
CA GLN A 162 -7.77 4.71 -2.41
C GLN A 162 -8.95 4.08 -1.67
N MET A 163 -10.17 4.51 -1.98
CA MET A 163 -11.37 3.87 -1.42
C MET A 163 -11.45 2.39 -1.82
N ARG A 164 -11.14 2.05 -3.08
CA ARG A 164 -11.03 0.66 -3.55
C ARG A 164 -9.98 -0.11 -2.74
N LEU A 165 -8.75 0.40 -2.67
CA LEU A 165 -7.66 -0.24 -1.95
C LEU A 165 -7.99 -0.48 -0.46
N LEU A 166 -8.59 0.52 0.22
CA LEU A 166 -9.01 0.39 1.60
C LEU A 166 -10.12 -0.65 1.76
N SER A 167 -11.12 -0.64 0.89
CA SER A 167 -12.22 -1.60 0.95
C SER A 167 -11.73 -3.03 0.82
N GLU A 168 -10.81 -3.29 -0.10
CA GLU A 168 -10.19 -4.60 -0.30
C GLU A 168 -9.36 -5.01 0.92
N ALA A 169 -8.58 -4.08 1.46
CA ALA A 169 -7.76 -4.32 2.64
C ALA A 169 -8.60 -4.63 3.88
N PHE A 170 -9.73 -3.94 4.09
CA PHE A 170 -10.67 -4.25 5.17
C PHE A 170 -11.28 -5.64 5.02
N VAL A 171 -11.68 -6.02 3.80
CA VAL A 171 -12.22 -7.37 3.52
C VAL A 171 -11.17 -8.44 3.83
N ILE A 172 -9.95 -8.28 3.34
CA ILE A 172 -8.86 -9.24 3.59
C ILE A 172 -8.55 -9.35 5.07
N LYS A 173 -8.44 -8.21 5.77
CA LYS A 173 -8.23 -8.20 7.22
C LYS A 173 -9.34 -8.94 7.97
N ALA A 174 -10.61 -8.71 7.61
CA ALA A 174 -11.73 -9.42 8.22
C ALA A 174 -11.64 -10.93 7.98
N CYS A 175 -11.31 -11.36 6.76
CA CYS A 175 -11.08 -12.78 6.43
C CYS A 175 -9.96 -13.39 7.29
N LEU A 176 -8.84 -12.69 7.42
CA LEU A 176 -7.70 -13.12 8.24
C LEU A 176 -8.07 -13.27 9.72
N GLN A 177 -8.89 -12.37 10.25
CA GLN A 177 -9.38 -12.43 11.64
C GLN A 177 -10.35 -13.60 11.86
N LEU A 178 -11.21 -13.89 10.88
CA LEU A 178 -12.12 -15.04 10.94
C LEU A 178 -11.35 -16.37 10.89
N LEU A 179 -10.30 -16.46 10.07
CA LEU A 179 -9.41 -17.63 10.02
C LEU A 179 -8.57 -17.78 11.30
N GLY A 180 -8.19 -16.66 11.94
CA GLY A 180 -7.41 -16.60 13.18
C GLY A 180 -8.22 -16.59 14.48
N GLY A 181 -9.51 -16.94 14.44
CA GLY A 181 -10.44 -16.91 15.59
C GLY A 181 -10.10 -17.83 16.78
N THR A 182 -9.01 -18.61 16.72
CA THR A 182 -8.41 -19.23 17.91
C THR A 182 -7.40 -18.24 18.52
N GLN A 183 -7.83 -17.57 19.59
CA GLN A 183 -7.17 -16.49 20.35
C GLN A 183 -5.66 -16.67 20.69
N SER A 184 -5.05 -17.82 20.46
CA SER A 184 -3.63 -18.08 20.72
C SER A 184 -2.67 -17.41 19.72
N TRP A 185 -3.11 -17.14 18.48
CA TRP A 185 -2.19 -16.73 17.40
C TRP A 185 -1.74 -15.26 17.48
N TRP A 186 -2.58 -14.35 17.97
CA TRP A 186 -2.24 -12.92 18.08
C TRP A 186 -1.17 -12.62 19.14
N SER A 187 -1.09 -13.46 20.18
CA SER A 187 -0.10 -13.32 21.26
C SER A 187 1.33 -13.71 20.82
N GLU A 188 1.46 -14.55 19.78
CA GLU A 188 2.76 -14.96 19.22
C GLU A 188 3.26 -14.02 18.11
N VAL A 189 2.36 -13.32 17.41
CA VAL A 189 2.71 -12.49 16.26
C VAL A 189 3.15 -11.07 16.66
N LEU A 190 2.70 -10.55 17.81
CA LEU A 190 3.12 -9.25 18.35
C LEU A 190 3.54 -9.38 19.82
N PRO A 191 4.81 -9.71 20.13
CA PRO A 191 5.28 -9.67 21.51
C PRO A 191 5.33 -8.19 21.97
N GLY A 192 4.37 -7.79 22.81
CA GLY A 192 4.54 -6.61 23.68
C GLY A 192 3.59 -5.42 23.54
N ARG A 193 2.38 -5.55 22.99
CA ARG A 193 1.35 -4.50 23.19
C ARG A 193 0.02 -5.08 23.70
N PRO A 194 -0.45 -4.69 24.89
CA PRO A 194 -1.81 -5.00 25.32
C PRO A 194 -2.80 -4.16 24.50
N LEU A 195 -3.85 -4.80 23.97
CA LEU A 195 -4.95 -4.13 23.28
C LEU A 195 -5.79 -3.29 24.28
N PRO A 196 -6.31 -2.13 23.86
CA PRO A 196 -7.24 -1.35 24.68
C PRO A 196 -8.59 -2.08 24.77
N GLY A 197 -9.10 -2.27 25.98
CA GLY A 197 -10.46 -2.77 26.22
C GLY A 197 -10.59 -4.08 27.01
N THR A 198 -9.54 -4.59 27.65
CA THR A 198 -9.70 -5.73 28.57
C THR A 198 -10.37 -5.29 29.89
N PRO A 199 -11.33 -6.09 30.43
CA PRO A 199 -11.98 -5.82 31.73
C PRO A 199 -11.03 -5.94 32.95
N ALA A 200 -9.74 -6.19 32.72
CA ALA A 200 -8.71 -6.31 33.75
C ALA A 200 -8.33 -4.97 34.43
N GLN A 201 -8.83 -3.83 33.93
CA GLN A 201 -8.57 -2.50 34.51
C GLN A 201 -9.49 -2.14 35.69
N LEU A 202 -10.50 -2.97 36.03
CA LEU A 202 -11.47 -2.67 37.11
C LEU A 202 -11.15 -3.29 38.47
N ARG A 203 -9.96 -3.90 38.66
CA ARG A 203 -9.55 -4.48 39.95
C ARG A 203 -8.24 -3.90 40.48
N ARG A 204 -8.13 -2.59 40.62
CA ARG A 204 -7.23 -1.95 41.61
C ARG A 204 -7.78 -0.60 42.05
N LEU A 205 -8.82 -0.62 42.87
CA LEU A 205 -9.04 0.48 43.82
C LEU A 205 -8.51 0.01 45.18
N PRO A 206 -7.59 0.76 45.83
CA PRO A 206 -7.16 0.44 47.18
C PRO A 206 -8.30 0.74 48.17
N HIS A 207 -8.54 -0.19 49.10
CA HIS A 207 -9.42 0.03 50.25
C HIS A 207 -8.85 1.15 51.15
N PRO A 208 -9.71 1.97 51.78
CA PRO A 208 -9.27 2.99 52.73
C PRO A 208 -8.79 2.32 54.03
N PRO A 209 -7.79 2.90 54.73
CA PRO A 209 -7.38 2.41 56.03
C PRO A 209 -8.35 2.86 57.13
N ASP A 210 -8.59 1.99 58.10
CA ASP A 210 -9.24 2.28 59.39
C ASP A 210 -8.36 3.17 60.29
#